data_AF-A0A3B8JZ27-F1
#
_entry.id   AF-A0A3B8JZ27-F1
#
_cell.length_a   1.000
_cell.length_b   1.000
_cell.length_c   1.000
_cell.angle_alpha   90.00
_cell.angle_beta   90.00
_cell.angle_gamma   90.00
#
_symmetry.space_group_name_H-M   'P 1'
#
loop_
_entity.id
_entity.type
_entity.pdbx_description
1 polymer ?
#
loop_
_entity_poly.entity_id
_entity_poly.type
_entity_poly.pdbx_seq_one_letter_code
_entity_poly.pdbx_strand_id
1 'polypeptide(L)'
;MRSSVGNHCLLPPVYPETIPTTVNQTGSWRFLTPVRVEKTSPCRQLCPLENGIPLWMNKVRDGDWEGAWSVIKQYNPFPAITGYTCYQPCRQQCSRGAWDEAINIGAVEKAVGLWRHKNYGDKAASARDGLPQGRKRGSRKVAVVGSGPAGLSCAYYLNCLGVEVTVLEKLPLAGGLLATGIPEYRLPRDILQRELEILQSEGVIIRTGLEVGKDIGLSDLEKSFDAVLLA
;
A
#
# COMPACT_ATOMS: atom_id res chain seq x y z
N MET A 1 12.48 -26.71 20.54
CA MET A 1 12.74 -26.46 21.97
C MET A 1 13.40 -25.10 22.10
N ARG A 2 12.88 -24.27 23.01
CA ARG A 2 13.24 -22.86 23.24
C ARG A 2 14.66 -22.72 23.76
N SER A 3 15.38 -21.68 23.34
CA SER A 3 16.25 -20.93 24.27
C SER A 3 16.25 -19.46 23.88
N SER A 4 15.38 -18.72 24.55
CA SER A 4 15.42 -17.27 24.67
C SER A 4 16.65 -16.87 25.48
N VAL A 5 17.54 -16.07 24.90
CA VAL A 5 18.49 -15.26 25.67
C VAL A 5 18.43 -13.87 25.09
N GLY A 6 17.95 -12.93 25.92
CA GLY A 6 17.65 -11.57 25.53
C GLY A 6 18.89 -10.83 25.07
N ASN A 7 18.76 -10.12 23.95
CA ASN A 7 19.62 -9.00 23.62
C ASN A 7 19.36 -7.90 24.66
N HIS A 8 20.01 -8.02 25.82
CA HIS A 8 20.25 -6.86 26.66
C HIS A 8 21.14 -5.93 25.84
N CYS A 9 20.58 -4.79 25.45
CA CYS A 9 21.33 -3.64 24.98
C CYS A 9 22.44 -3.40 26.02
N LEU A 10 23.68 -3.77 25.67
CA LEU A 10 24.84 -3.43 26.47
C LEU A 10 24.95 -1.91 26.39
N LEU A 11 24.35 -1.24 27.38
CA LEU A 11 24.62 0.16 27.64
C LEU A 11 26.14 0.31 27.72
N PRO A 12 26.72 1.34 27.08
CA PRO A 12 28.16 1.55 27.15
C PRO A 12 28.61 1.56 28.61
N PRO A 13 29.82 1.08 28.91
CA PRO A 13 30.30 0.91 30.28
C PRO A 13 30.15 2.24 31.03
N VAL A 14 29.23 2.25 31.99
CA VAL A 14 29.01 3.42 32.85
C VAL A 14 30.17 3.41 33.83
N TYR A 15 31.07 4.39 33.73
CA TYR A 15 32.10 4.59 34.72
C TYR A 15 31.42 4.87 36.07
N PRO A 16 31.70 4.11 37.14
CA PRO A 16 31.16 4.41 38.45
C PRO A 16 31.82 5.68 38.98
N GLU A 17 31.16 6.82 38.83
CA GLU A 17 31.60 8.06 39.45
C GLU A 17 31.32 7.99 40.96
N THR A 18 32.36 8.14 41.77
CA THR A 18 32.30 8.15 43.25
C THR A 18 31.93 9.51 43.83
N ILE A 19 31.64 10.49 42.96
CA ILE A 19 31.30 11.87 43.33
C ILE A 19 29.80 12.05 43.06
N PRO A 20 29.04 12.69 43.95
CA PRO A 20 27.62 12.94 43.70
C PRO A 20 27.42 13.66 42.36
N THR A 21 26.43 13.21 41.59
CA THR A 21 25.97 13.81 40.33
C THR A 21 25.37 15.21 40.49
N THR A 22 25.69 15.92 41.57
CA THR A 22 25.41 17.35 41.73
C THR A 22 26.43 18.22 40.99
N VAL A 23 27.66 17.72 40.74
CA VAL A 23 28.69 18.43 39.95
C VAL A 23 28.40 18.31 38.45
N ASN A 24 27.94 17.14 38.01
CA ASN A 24 27.44 16.90 36.66
C ASN A 24 25.91 17.06 36.65
N GLN A 25 25.39 18.15 36.09
CA GLN A 25 23.94 18.44 36.02
C GLN A 25 23.10 17.47 35.14
N THR A 26 23.44 16.18 35.09
CA THR A 26 22.89 15.19 34.16
C THR A 26 22.06 14.10 34.83
N GLY A 27 22.06 13.98 36.17
CA GLY A 27 21.46 12.83 36.86
C GLY A 27 20.17 13.10 37.65
N SER A 28 20.15 14.13 38.50
CA SER A 28 19.10 14.35 39.52
C SER A 28 18.16 15.53 39.24
N TRP A 29 18.39 16.26 38.14
CA TRP A 29 17.60 17.43 37.73
C TRP A 29 16.63 17.14 36.57
N ARG A 30 16.43 15.88 36.17
CA ARG A 30 15.39 15.54 35.19
C ARG A 30 14.02 15.53 35.87
N PHE A 31 13.47 16.72 36.10
CA PHE A 31 12.03 16.92 36.34
C PHE A 31 11.19 16.68 35.07
N LEU A 32 11.84 16.43 33.93
CA LEU A 32 11.20 16.14 32.65
C LEU A 32 11.37 14.65 32.32
N THR A 33 10.25 13.93 32.33
CA THR A 33 10.17 12.58 31.77
C THR A 33 10.04 12.67 30.25
N PRO A 34 10.92 12.05 29.46
CA PRO A 34 10.75 12.03 28.01
C PRO A 34 9.47 11.26 27.67
N VAL A 35 8.49 11.96 27.12
CA VAL A 35 7.29 11.34 26.57
C VAL A 35 7.58 10.96 25.13
N ARG A 36 7.42 9.67 24.81
CA ARG A 36 7.45 9.22 23.43
C ARG A 36 6.18 9.69 22.75
N VAL A 37 6.31 10.71 21.91
CA VAL A 37 5.22 11.18 21.05
C VAL A 37 5.41 10.56 19.68
N GLU A 38 4.43 9.78 19.23
CA GLU A 38 4.39 9.33 17.84
C GLU A 38 4.03 10.52 16.94
N LYS A 39 4.95 10.91 16.08
CA LYS A 39 4.73 11.94 15.07
C LYS A 39 4.62 11.29 13.70
N THR A 40 3.70 11.80 12.88
CA THR A 40 3.62 11.41 11.47
C THR A 40 4.93 11.76 10.77
N SER A 41 5.51 10.81 10.05
CA SER A 41 6.74 11.07 9.30
C SER A 41 6.48 12.05 8.15
N PRO A 42 7.41 12.97 7.83
CA PRO A 42 7.23 13.94 6.74
C PRO A 42 6.92 13.28 5.40
N CYS A 43 7.56 12.14 5.11
CA CYS A 43 7.31 11.37 3.90
C CYS A 43 5.87 10.83 3.81
N ARG A 44 5.26 10.45 4.95
CA ARG A 44 3.87 10.02 5.02
C ARG A 44 2.92 11.20 4.86
N GLN A 45 3.23 12.33 5.51
CA GLN A 45 2.42 13.56 5.41
C GLN A 45 2.31 14.07 3.97
N LEU A 46 3.39 13.96 3.19
CA LEU A 46 3.39 14.39 1.78
C LEU A 46 2.85 13.33 0.80
N CYS A 47 2.62 12.10 1.25
CA CYS A 47 2.06 11.06 0.39
C CYS A 47 0.55 11.25 0.30
N PRO A 48 -0.05 11.41 -0.90
CA PRO A 48 -1.51 11.54 -1.03
C PRO A 48 -2.28 10.30 -0.55
N LEU A 49 -1.62 9.14 -0.50
CA LEU A 49 -2.17 7.89 0.02
C LEU A 49 -1.97 7.72 1.53
N GLU A 50 -1.26 8.66 2.17
CA GLU A 50 -0.81 8.57 3.57
C GLU A 50 -0.13 7.24 3.89
N ASN A 51 0.62 6.70 2.91
CA ASN A 51 1.21 5.38 2.99
C ASN A 51 2.16 5.30 4.21
N GLY A 52 2.17 4.14 4.89
CA GLY A 52 3.00 3.85 6.05
C GLY A 52 4.48 3.69 5.72
N ILE A 53 5.08 4.67 5.02
CA ILE A 53 6.42 4.63 4.42
C ILE A 53 7.51 4.12 5.36
N PRO A 54 7.68 4.66 6.59
CA PRO A 54 8.69 4.15 7.51
C PRO A 54 8.43 2.71 7.96
N LEU A 55 7.16 2.30 8.07
CA LEU A 55 6.78 0.98 8.58
C LEU A 55 7.20 -0.11 7.58
N TRP A 56 6.79 0.01 6.33
CA TRP A 56 7.15 -0.98 5.32
C TRP A 56 8.63 -0.88 4.91
N MET A 57 9.25 0.31 4.96
CA MET A 57 10.69 0.41 4.71
C MET A 57 11.52 -0.30 5.79
N ASN A 58 11.12 -0.23 7.06
CA ASN A 58 11.75 -1.01 8.12
C ASN A 58 11.60 -2.51 7.87
N LYS A 59 10.43 -2.97 7.41
CA LYS A 59 10.22 -4.37 7.03
C LYS A 59 11.13 -4.82 5.89
N VAL A 60 11.27 -4.00 4.84
CA VAL A 60 12.22 -4.28 3.74
C VAL A 60 13.67 -4.35 4.25
N ARG A 61 14.07 -3.41 5.12
CA ARG A 61 15.41 -3.42 5.74
C ARG A 61 15.68 -4.73 6.50
N ASP A 62 14.67 -5.23 7.22
CA ASP A 62 14.78 -6.46 8.00
C ASP A 62 14.63 -7.73 7.13
N GLY A 63 14.46 -7.59 5.81
CA GLY A 63 14.28 -8.70 4.85
C GLY A 63 12.86 -9.28 4.82
N ASP A 64 11.92 -8.70 5.57
CA ASP A 64 10.53 -9.11 5.67
C ASP A 64 9.69 -8.49 4.53
N TRP A 65 9.86 -9.03 3.32
CA TRP A 65 9.16 -8.56 2.13
C TRP A 65 7.65 -8.78 2.16
N GLU A 66 7.20 -9.90 2.75
CA GLU A 66 5.79 -10.21 2.92
C GLU A 66 5.12 -9.25 3.90
N GLY A 67 5.80 -8.93 5.02
CA GLY A 67 5.35 -7.92 5.97
C GLY A 67 5.35 -6.53 5.37
N ALA A 68 6.35 -6.17 4.54
CA ALA A 68 6.38 -4.91 3.82
C ALA A 68 5.16 -4.77 2.88
N TRP A 69 4.90 -5.81 2.07
CA TRP A 69 3.72 -5.86 1.20
C TRP A 69 2.41 -5.75 2.00
N SER A 70 2.31 -6.48 3.11
CA SER A 70 1.12 -6.48 3.99
C SER A 70 0.80 -5.11 4.57
N VAL A 71 1.81 -4.26 4.76
CA VAL A 71 1.62 -2.87 5.21
C VAL A 71 1.28 -1.95 4.04
N ILE A 72 2.02 -2.02 2.92
CA ILE A 72 1.79 -1.14 1.75
C ILE A 72 0.38 -1.31 1.20
N LYS A 73 -0.08 -2.56 1.04
CA LYS A 73 -1.37 -2.87 0.40
C LYS A 73 -2.60 -2.31 1.12
N GLN A 74 -2.45 -1.92 2.39
CA GLN A 74 -3.52 -1.27 3.16
C GLN A 74 -3.83 0.15 2.65
N TYR A 75 -2.86 0.80 2.01
CA TYR A 75 -2.96 2.18 1.52
C TYR A 75 -2.84 2.26 -0.01
N ASN A 76 -1.99 1.42 -0.59
CA ASN A 76 -1.70 1.39 -2.01
C ASN A 76 -1.79 -0.03 -2.57
N PRO A 77 -2.84 -0.37 -3.35
CA PRO A 77 -2.98 -1.69 -3.93
C PRO A 77 -2.05 -1.96 -5.13
N PHE A 78 -1.41 -0.92 -5.68
CA PHE A 78 -0.61 -1.00 -6.90
C PHE A 78 0.80 -0.39 -6.75
N PRO A 79 1.62 -0.84 -5.78
CA PRO A 79 2.96 -0.27 -5.59
C PRO A 79 3.91 -0.51 -6.76
N ALA A 80 3.69 -1.54 -7.58
CA ALA A 80 4.46 -1.70 -8.82
C ALA A 80 4.19 -0.51 -9.75
N ILE A 81 2.91 -0.17 -10.00
CA ILE A 81 2.51 0.93 -10.87
C ILE A 81 2.96 2.28 -10.32
N THR A 82 2.72 2.57 -9.04
CA THR A 82 3.16 3.84 -8.43
C THR A 82 4.67 3.94 -8.38
N GLY A 83 5.40 2.84 -8.16
CA GLY A 83 6.86 2.80 -8.24
C GLY A 83 7.42 3.19 -9.61
N TYR A 84 6.68 2.98 -10.70
CA TYR A 84 7.04 3.43 -12.05
C TYR A 84 6.59 4.86 -12.37
N THR A 85 5.45 5.29 -11.85
CA THR A 85 4.73 6.47 -12.37
C THR A 85 4.62 7.64 -11.39
N CYS A 86 4.80 7.41 -10.10
CA CYS A 86 4.65 8.42 -9.07
C CYS A 86 5.74 9.49 -9.17
N TYR A 87 5.34 10.75 -8.97
CA TYR A 87 6.24 11.92 -8.94
C TYR A 87 7.00 12.07 -7.60
N GLN A 88 6.82 11.13 -6.67
CA GLN A 88 7.53 11.02 -5.40
C GLN A 88 7.49 12.29 -4.50
N PRO A 89 6.29 12.85 -4.18
CA PRO A 89 6.19 14.00 -3.27
C PRO A 89 6.82 13.74 -1.90
N CYS A 90 6.75 12.48 -1.45
CA CYS A 90 7.32 12.01 -0.18
C CYS A 90 8.83 12.24 -0.03
N ARG A 91 9.56 12.52 -1.12
CA ARG A 91 11.00 12.83 -1.08
C ARG A 91 11.29 14.30 -0.74
N GLN A 92 10.36 15.22 -1.00
CA GLN A 92 10.60 16.66 -0.88
C GLN A 92 10.97 17.09 0.55
N GLN A 93 10.39 16.44 1.57
CA GLN A 93 10.69 16.70 3.00
C GLN A 93 11.27 15.47 3.69
N CYS A 94 11.97 14.59 2.96
CA CYS A 94 12.59 13.43 3.56
C CYS A 94 13.64 13.87 4.61
N SER A 95 13.51 13.40 5.86
CA SER A 95 14.44 13.77 6.95
C SER A 95 15.90 13.42 6.66
N ARG A 96 16.15 12.42 5.80
CA ARG A 96 17.50 12.04 5.37
C ARG A 96 18.14 13.10 4.45
N GLY A 97 17.33 13.82 3.67
CA GLY A 97 17.80 14.89 2.78
C GLY A 97 18.41 16.09 3.50
N ALA A 98 18.21 16.23 4.82
CA ALA A 98 18.91 17.24 5.62
C ALA A 98 20.37 16.86 5.93
N TRP A 99 20.75 15.60 5.74
CA TRP A 99 22.10 15.08 6.03
C TRP A 99 22.89 14.80 4.75
N ASP A 100 22.27 14.10 3.80
CA ASP A 100 22.84 13.80 2.48
C ASP A 100 21.78 13.89 1.38
N GLU A 101 21.08 12.80 1.07
CA GLU A 101 20.10 12.73 0.00
C GLU A 101 18.78 12.11 0.45
N ALA A 102 17.69 12.54 -0.20
CA ALA A 102 16.38 11.96 0.04
C ALA A 102 16.33 10.51 -0.47
N ILE A 103 15.94 9.59 0.41
CA ILE A 103 15.78 8.17 0.11
C ILE A 103 14.94 7.99 -1.17
N ASN A 104 15.36 7.10 -2.06
CA ASN A 104 14.59 6.75 -3.26
C ASN A 104 13.42 5.81 -2.91
N ILE A 105 12.42 6.36 -2.22
CA ILE A 105 11.26 5.62 -1.71
C ILE A 105 10.54 4.85 -2.83
N GLY A 106 10.38 5.46 -4.01
CA GLY A 106 9.67 4.78 -5.11
C GLY A 106 10.44 3.63 -5.75
N ALA A 107 11.78 3.61 -5.69
CA ALA A 107 12.54 2.43 -6.10
C ALA A 107 12.29 1.25 -5.16
N VAL A 108 12.21 1.51 -3.85
CA VAL A 108 11.88 0.48 -2.86
C VAL A 108 10.41 0.04 -2.99
N GLU A 109 9.48 0.99 -3.18
CA GLU A 109 8.06 0.68 -3.42
C GLU A 109 7.89 -0.21 -4.68
N LYS A 110 8.59 0.13 -5.76
CA LYS A 110 8.66 -0.68 -6.98
C LYS A 110 9.18 -2.09 -6.68
N ALA A 111 10.28 -2.20 -5.92
CA ALA A 111 10.85 -3.50 -5.58
C ALA A 111 9.86 -4.37 -4.79
N VAL A 112 9.09 -3.80 -3.85
CA VAL A 112 8.05 -4.53 -3.12
C VAL A 112 6.91 -4.97 -4.05
N GLY A 113 6.47 -4.11 -4.98
CA GLY A 113 5.46 -4.46 -5.98
C GLY A 113 5.93 -5.59 -6.92
N LEU A 114 7.16 -5.53 -7.40
CA LEU A 114 7.74 -6.59 -8.23
C LEU A 114 7.98 -7.88 -7.44
N TRP A 115 8.32 -7.78 -6.17
CA TRP A 115 8.39 -8.92 -5.27
C TRP A 115 7.01 -9.60 -5.16
N ARG A 116 5.92 -8.83 -5.00
CA ARG A 116 4.54 -9.37 -5.04
C ARG A 116 4.31 -10.15 -6.33
N HIS A 117 4.59 -9.56 -7.50
CA HIS A 117 4.33 -10.21 -8.80
C HIS A 117 4.94 -11.60 -8.93
N LYS A 118 6.16 -11.78 -8.41
CA LYS A 118 6.91 -13.04 -8.41
C LYS A 118 6.43 -14.04 -7.36
N ASN A 119 6.04 -13.56 -6.18
CA ASN A 119 5.71 -14.39 -5.02
C ASN A 119 4.21 -14.61 -4.83
N TYR A 120 3.38 -14.08 -5.72
CA TYR A 120 1.93 -14.23 -5.67
C TYR A 120 1.44 -15.67 -5.96
N GLY A 121 2.32 -16.58 -6.39
CA GLY A 121 2.00 -17.99 -6.69
C GLY A 121 1.62 -18.82 -5.46
N ASP A 122 0.59 -19.65 -5.60
CA ASP A 122 0.00 -20.66 -4.69
C ASP A 122 -0.66 -20.21 -3.38
N LYS A 123 -0.36 -19.02 -2.86
CA LYS A 123 -1.07 -18.47 -1.68
C LYS A 123 -2.01 -17.34 -2.09
N ALA A 124 -3.09 -17.68 -2.80
CA ALA A 124 -4.20 -16.77 -3.16
C ALA A 124 -5.03 -16.31 -1.94
N ALA A 125 -4.35 -15.93 -0.85
CA ALA A 125 -4.92 -15.61 0.46
C ALA A 125 -4.90 -14.10 0.73
N SER A 126 -4.15 -13.29 -0.03
CA SER A 126 -4.01 -11.85 0.17
C SER A 126 -5.34 -11.06 0.26
N ALA A 127 -6.32 -11.37 -0.60
CA ALA A 127 -7.66 -10.80 -0.52
C ALA A 127 -8.66 -11.66 0.29
N ARG A 128 -8.36 -12.95 0.50
CA ARG A 128 -9.26 -13.88 1.22
C ARG A 128 -9.12 -13.80 2.74
N ASP A 129 -7.99 -13.34 3.25
CA ASP A 129 -7.68 -13.31 4.68
C ASP A 129 -8.27 -12.11 5.44
N GLY A 130 -8.97 -11.20 4.76
CA GLY A 130 -9.39 -9.90 5.31
C GLY A 130 -10.89 -9.70 5.45
N LEU A 131 -11.73 -10.74 5.29
CA LEU A 131 -13.18 -10.57 5.44
C LEU A 131 -13.50 -10.04 6.84
N PRO A 132 -14.17 -8.87 6.95
CA PRO A 132 -14.67 -8.41 8.24
C PRO A 132 -15.52 -9.50 8.89
N GLN A 133 -15.32 -9.74 10.19
CA GLN A 133 -16.07 -10.75 10.93
C GLN A 133 -17.58 -10.58 10.68
N GLY A 134 -18.25 -11.67 10.27
CA GLY A 134 -19.68 -11.69 9.99
C GLY A 134 -20.09 -11.37 8.55
N ARG A 135 -19.18 -10.98 7.65
CA ARG A 135 -19.50 -10.81 6.21
C ARG A 135 -19.26 -12.08 5.41
N LYS A 136 -20.28 -12.50 4.66
CA LYS A 136 -20.16 -13.53 3.63
C LYS A 136 -19.75 -12.88 2.31
N ARG A 137 -18.77 -13.45 1.60
CA ARG A 137 -18.43 -13.00 0.24
C ARG A 137 -19.66 -13.06 -0.66
N GLY A 138 -19.82 -12.07 -1.53
CA GLY A 138 -20.91 -12.00 -2.51
C GLY A 138 -22.27 -11.60 -1.91
N SER A 139 -22.33 -11.15 -0.65
CA SER A 139 -23.58 -10.65 -0.07
C SER A 139 -24.06 -9.33 -0.67
N ARG A 140 -23.16 -8.60 -1.34
CA ARG A 140 -23.43 -7.33 -2.03
C ARG A 140 -22.70 -7.32 -3.36
N LYS A 141 -23.30 -6.69 -4.35
CA LYS A 141 -22.78 -6.52 -5.71
C LYS A 141 -22.60 -5.06 -6.03
N VAL A 142 -21.42 -4.67 -6.52
CA VAL A 142 -21.12 -3.29 -6.90
C VAL A 142 -20.59 -3.23 -8.33
N ALA A 143 -21.13 -2.30 -9.12
CA ALA A 143 -20.58 -1.96 -10.41
C ALA A 143 -19.61 -0.79 -10.28
N VAL A 144 -18.46 -0.89 -10.93
CA VAL A 144 -17.49 0.20 -11.07
C VAL A 144 -17.38 0.53 -12.55
N VAL A 145 -17.80 1.73 -12.94
CA VAL A 145 -17.72 2.20 -14.32
C VAL A 145 -16.37 2.88 -14.51
N GLY A 146 -15.53 2.33 -15.39
CA GLY A 146 -14.17 2.78 -15.67
C GLY A 146 -13.11 1.89 -15.01
N SER A 147 -12.12 1.44 -15.79
CA SER A 147 -10.98 0.63 -15.32
C SER A 147 -9.70 1.46 -15.08
N GLY A 148 -9.84 2.76 -14.87
CA GLY A 148 -8.73 3.63 -14.49
C GLY A 148 -8.20 3.35 -13.06
N PRO A 149 -7.18 4.09 -12.61
CA PRO A 149 -6.61 3.93 -11.26
C PRO A 149 -7.65 4.03 -10.14
N ALA A 150 -8.61 4.96 -10.26
CA ALA A 150 -9.68 5.13 -9.28
C ALA A 150 -10.60 3.89 -9.22
N GLY A 151 -11.05 3.42 -10.38
CA GLY A 151 -11.94 2.25 -10.47
C GLY A 151 -11.27 0.97 -9.99
N LEU A 152 -10.04 0.71 -10.42
CA LEU A 152 -9.28 -0.48 -9.99
C LEU A 152 -8.97 -0.45 -8.49
N SER A 153 -8.64 0.73 -7.92
CA SER A 153 -8.41 0.89 -6.49
C SER A 153 -9.68 0.61 -5.69
N CYS A 154 -10.81 1.18 -6.12
CA CYS A 154 -12.11 0.89 -5.49
C CYS A 154 -12.45 -0.60 -5.56
N ALA A 155 -12.26 -1.22 -6.73
CA ALA A 155 -12.54 -2.63 -6.92
C ALA A 155 -11.69 -3.52 -6.01
N TYR A 156 -10.41 -3.20 -5.83
CA TYR A 156 -9.54 -3.89 -4.88
C TYR A 156 -10.10 -3.83 -3.45
N TYR A 157 -10.34 -2.62 -2.93
CA TYR A 157 -10.75 -2.46 -1.53
C TYR A 157 -12.14 -3.05 -1.26
N LEU A 158 -13.09 -2.89 -2.17
CA LEU A 158 -14.41 -3.53 -2.06
C LEU A 158 -14.31 -5.06 -2.08
N ASN A 159 -13.45 -5.62 -2.95
CA ASN A 159 -13.22 -7.07 -2.99
C ASN A 159 -12.56 -7.59 -1.69
N CYS A 160 -11.64 -6.83 -1.08
CA CYS A 160 -11.09 -7.15 0.24
C CYS A 160 -12.19 -7.19 1.33
N LEU A 161 -13.20 -6.32 1.22
CA LEU A 161 -14.37 -6.31 2.11
C LEU A 161 -15.42 -7.40 1.80
N GLY A 162 -15.16 -8.25 0.80
CA GLY A 162 -16.01 -9.36 0.40
C GLY A 162 -17.16 -9.01 -0.55
N VAL A 163 -17.16 -7.81 -1.11
CA VAL A 163 -18.15 -7.37 -2.09
C VAL A 163 -17.81 -8.00 -3.45
N GLU A 164 -18.82 -8.48 -4.18
CA GLU A 164 -18.65 -8.90 -5.57
C GLU A 164 -18.59 -7.65 -6.45
N VAL A 165 -17.44 -7.39 -7.06
CA VAL A 165 -17.22 -6.19 -7.86
C VAL A 165 -17.12 -6.54 -9.33
N THR A 166 -17.90 -5.83 -10.15
CA THR A 166 -17.78 -5.86 -11.61
C THR A 166 -17.31 -4.50 -12.11
N VAL A 167 -16.11 -4.45 -12.70
CA VAL A 167 -15.57 -3.28 -13.39
C VAL A 167 -16.02 -3.34 -14.85
N LEU A 168 -16.67 -2.26 -15.31
CA LEU A 168 -17.14 -2.07 -16.68
C LEU A 168 -16.24 -1.05 -17.38
N GLU A 169 -15.58 -1.45 -18.46
CA GLU A 169 -14.67 -0.61 -19.22
C GLU A 169 -15.14 -0.48 -20.66
N LYS A 170 -15.15 0.75 -21.17
CA LYS A 170 -15.53 1.09 -22.54
C LYS A 170 -14.52 0.57 -23.55
N LEU A 171 -13.23 0.72 -23.25
CA LEU A 171 -12.16 0.33 -24.16
C LEU A 171 -11.97 -1.19 -24.18
N PRO A 172 -11.35 -1.74 -25.25
CA PRO A 172 -11.05 -3.17 -25.31
C PRO A 172 -9.98 -3.61 -24.29
N LEU A 173 -9.22 -2.66 -23.75
CA LEU A 173 -8.15 -2.88 -22.78
C LEU A 173 -8.52 -2.24 -21.44
N ALA A 174 -8.30 -2.99 -20.35
CA ALA A 174 -8.45 -2.47 -19.00
C ALA A 174 -7.22 -1.68 -18.55
N GLY A 175 -7.40 -0.74 -17.62
CA GLY A 175 -6.34 0.12 -17.05
C GLY A 175 -6.53 1.62 -17.30
N GLY A 176 -7.51 2.02 -18.12
CA GLY A 176 -7.75 3.42 -18.47
C GLY A 176 -6.47 4.12 -18.94
N LEU A 177 -6.15 5.28 -18.36
CA LEU A 177 -4.93 6.04 -18.69
C LEU A 177 -3.63 5.26 -18.44
N LEU A 178 -3.62 4.26 -17.56
CA LEU A 178 -2.43 3.41 -17.35
C LEU A 178 -2.11 2.61 -18.60
N ALA A 179 -3.15 2.12 -19.30
CA ALA A 179 -3.02 1.35 -20.52
C ALA A 179 -2.86 2.24 -21.77
N THR A 180 -3.58 3.36 -21.83
CA THR A 180 -3.68 4.16 -23.08
C THR A 180 -2.88 5.46 -23.07
N GLY A 181 -2.69 6.08 -21.90
CA GLY A 181 -2.07 7.39 -21.79
C GLY A 181 -0.57 7.35 -21.44
N ILE A 182 -0.17 6.43 -20.57
CA ILE A 182 1.24 6.33 -20.13
C ILE A 182 2.05 5.53 -21.16
N PRO A 183 3.19 6.06 -21.67
CA PRO A 183 4.06 5.33 -22.59
C PRO A 183 4.68 4.08 -21.95
N GLU A 184 4.90 3.03 -22.76
CA GLU A 184 5.39 1.74 -22.31
C GLU A 184 6.78 1.79 -21.66
N TYR A 185 7.68 2.66 -22.15
CA TYR A 185 9.00 2.83 -21.54
C TYR A 185 8.93 3.38 -20.10
N ARG A 186 7.82 4.05 -19.73
CA ARG A 186 7.59 4.58 -18.37
C ARG A 186 6.82 3.57 -17.52
N LEU A 187 5.80 2.93 -18.08
CA LEU A 187 5.04 1.87 -17.44
C LEU A 187 4.93 0.67 -18.40
N PRO A 188 5.76 -0.38 -18.19
CA PRO A 188 5.72 -1.57 -19.02
C PRO A 188 4.34 -2.25 -18.98
N ARG A 189 3.87 -2.75 -20.15
CA ARG A 189 2.51 -3.30 -20.29
C ARG A 189 2.31 -4.60 -19.53
N ASP A 190 3.36 -5.41 -19.44
CA ASP A 190 3.42 -6.64 -18.65
C ASP A 190 3.19 -6.38 -17.16
N ILE A 191 3.73 -5.28 -16.62
CA ILE A 191 3.52 -4.88 -15.21
C ILE A 191 2.06 -4.56 -14.95
N LEU A 192 1.41 -3.79 -15.83
CA LEU A 192 -0.03 -3.49 -15.71
C LEU A 192 -0.87 -4.75 -15.87
N GLN A 193 -0.58 -5.55 -16.89
CA GLN A 193 -1.28 -6.80 -17.15
C GLN A 193 -1.21 -7.74 -15.94
N ARG A 194 -0.03 -7.83 -15.30
CA ARG A 194 0.15 -8.65 -14.10
C ARG A 194 -0.67 -8.18 -12.91
N GLU A 195 -0.79 -6.86 -12.70
CA GLU A 195 -1.67 -6.32 -11.64
C GLU A 195 -3.15 -6.66 -11.91
N LEU A 196 -3.59 -6.56 -13.17
CA LEU A 196 -4.97 -6.89 -13.56
C LEU A 196 -5.28 -8.38 -13.36
N GLU A 197 -4.36 -9.27 -13.77
CA GLU A 197 -4.48 -10.72 -13.54
C GLU A 197 -4.58 -11.04 -12.05
N ILE A 198 -3.77 -10.37 -11.23
CA ILE A 198 -3.82 -10.54 -9.78
C ILE A 198 -5.20 -10.15 -9.25
N LEU A 199 -5.73 -8.97 -9.62
CA LEU A 199 -7.08 -8.55 -9.22
C LEU A 199 -8.16 -9.54 -9.65
N GLN A 200 -8.09 -10.04 -10.88
CA GLN A 200 -9.03 -11.03 -11.41
C GLN A 200 -8.94 -12.34 -10.62
N SER A 201 -7.72 -12.80 -10.29
CA SER A 201 -7.51 -13.99 -9.46
C SER A 201 -8.02 -13.81 -8.01
N GLU A 202 -8.07 -12.57 -7.51
CA GLU A 202 -8.65 -12.21 -6.22
C GLU A 202 -10.19 -12.15 -6.26
N GLY A 203 -10.80 -12.25 -7.45
CA GLY A 203 -12.25 -12.33 -7.64
C GLY A 203 -12.90 -11.07 -8.23
N VAL A 204 -12.12 -10.07 -8.65
CA VAL A 204 -12.67 -8.90 -9.36
C VAL A 204 -13.03 -9.28 -10.79
N ILE A 205 -14.26 -9.00 -11.21
CA ILE A 205 -14.71 -9.23 -12.58
C ILE A 205 -14.43 -7.97 -13.39
N ILE A 206 -13.74 -8.08 -14.52
CA ILE A 206 -13.47 -6.96 -15.42
C ILE A 206 -14.08 -7.28 -16.78
N ARG A 207 -14.98 -6.42 -17.27
CA ARG A 207 -15.63 -6.52 -18.57
C ARG A 207 -15.24 -5.32 -19.42
N THR A 208 -14.56 -5.57 -20.53
CA THR A 208 -14.12 -4.56 -21.49
C THR A 208 -15.10 -4.45 -22.66
N GLY A 209 -14.99 -3.38 -23.45
CA GLY A 209 -15.84 -3.14 -24.62
C GLY A 209 -17.30 -2.81 -24.30
N LEU A 210 -17.59 -2.28 -23.10
CA LEU A 210 -18.94 -1.96 -22.65
C LEU A 210 -19.04 -0.50 -22.20
N GLU A 211 -19.75 0.32 -22.96
CA GLU A 211 -19.95 1.75 -22.70
C GLU A 211 -21.26 2.00 -21.94
N VAL A 212 -21.14 2.39 -20.67
CA VAL A 212 -22.29 2.82 -19.86
C VAL A 212 -22.86 4.12 -20.42
N GLY A 213 -24.19 4.15 -20.61
CA GLY A 213 -24.92 5.22 -21.29
C GLY A 213 -25.21 4.94 -22.77
N LYS A 214 -24.54 3.95 -23.39
CA LYS A 214 -24.85 3.50 -24.75
C LYS A 214 -25.28 2.04 -24.81
N ASP A 215 -24.46 1.14 -24.26
CA ASP A 215 -24.70 -0.30 -24.28
C ASP A 215 -25.54 -0.75 -23.07
N ILE A 216 -25.37 -0.09 -21.93
CA ILE A 216 -26.17 -0.32 -20.72
C ILE A 216 -26.60 1.02 -20.10
N GLY A 217 -27.87 1.13 -19.72
CA GLY A 217 -28.37 2.31 -19.02
C GLY A 217 -27.95 2.33 -17.55
N LEU A 218 -27.83 3.54 -16.97
CA LEU A 218 -27.56 3.68 -15.53
C LEU A 218 -28.69 3.04 -14.69
N SER A 219 -29.95 3.16 -15.13
CA SER A 219 -31.11 2.55 -14.50
C SER A 219 -31.07 1.01 -14.48
N ASP A 220 -30.41 0.38 -15.44
CA ASP A 220 -30.24 -1.08 -15.47
C ASP A 220 -29.15 -1.52 -14.49
N LEU A 221 -28.10 -0.70 -14.32
CA LEU A 221 -27.08 -0.91 -13.29
C LEU A 221 -27.67 -0.77 -11.88
N GLU A 222 -28.50 0.25 -11.64
CA GLU A 222 -29.16 0.47 -10.34
C GLU A 222 -30.12 -0.67 -9.96
N LYS A 223 -30.70 -1.38 -10.95
CA LYS A 223 -31.53 -2.57 -10.70
C LYS A 223 -30.70 -3.83 -10.42
N SER A 224 -29.49 -3.91 -10.99
CA SER A 224 -28.68 -5.13 -10.99
C SER A 224 -27.62 -5.17 -9.90
N PHE A 225 -27.24 -4.00 -9.37
CA PHE A 225 -26.19 -3.82 -8.36
C PHE A 225 -26.72 -3.04 -7.16
N ASP A 226 -26.17 -3.31 -5.98
CA ASP A 226 -26.50 -2.59 -4.75
C ASP A 226 -25.97 -1.15 -4.74
N ALA A 227 -24.88 -0.90 -5.48
CA ALA A 227 -24.31 0.43 -5.67
C ALA A 227 -23.51 0.50 -6.98
N VAL A 228 -23.33 1.72 -7.47
CA VAL A 228 -22.55 2.02 -8.68
C VAL A 228 -21.54 3.13 -8.35
N LEU A 229 -20.28 2.92 -8.73
CA LEU A 229 -19.25 3.96 -8.73
C LEU A 229 -18.98 4.40 -10.17
N LEU A 230 -18.98 5.70 -10.41
CA LEU A 230 -18.49 6.30 -11.66
C LEU A 230 -17.05 6.77 -11.43
N ALA A 231 -16.10 6.27 -12.22
CA ALA A 231 -14.67 6.46 -12.03
C ALA A 231 -13.91 6.80 -13.32
#